data_AF-A0A8T7MLJ6-F1
#
_entry.id   AF-A0A8T7MLJ6-F1
#
_cell.length_a   1.000
_cell.length_b   1.000
_cell.length_c   1.000
_cell.angle_alpha   90.00
_cell.angle_beta   90.00
_cell.angle_gamma   90.00
#
_symmetry.space_group_name_H-M   'P 1'
#
loop_
_entity.id
_entity.type
_entity.pdbx_description
1 polymer ?
#
loop_
_entity_poly.entity_id
_entity_poly.type
_entity_poly.pdbx_seq_one_letter_code
_entity_poly.pdbx_strand_id
1 'polypeptide(L)'
;MIAFPPRDSDGSVLPHDHEEIKNEDEVIRRVSKQWVVRDADGHLRISSMAYKASSGKNGGMSVDLKQLIEKDGKEPKGYVTTPRWMGSLLLKVSDLRGLELQVGYDPITGTEPNPYHGEVWGQFSPIKIRQLKGKAIWFVPIQDVSIV
;
A
#
# COMPACT_ATOMS: atom_id res chain seq x y z
N MET A 1 12.35 14.88 8.86
CA MET A 1 11.00 15.07 8.33
C MET A 1 11.05 14.72 6.85
N ILE A 2 9.95 14.23 6.28
CA ILE A 2 9.83 14.01 4.82
C ILE A 2 9.27 15.30 4.19
N ALA A 3 9.71 15.66 3.00
CA ALA A 3 9.23 16.86 2.31
C ALA A 3 7.73 16.80 2.02
N PHE A 4 7.10 17.98 1.83
CA PHE A 4 5.72 18.01 1.38
C PHE A 4 5.64 17.50 -0.07
N PRO A 5 4.64 16.67 -0.40
CA PRO A 5 4.51 16.15 -1.75
C PRO A 5 4.10 17.25 -2.74
N PRO A 6 4.51 17.14 -4.02
CA PRO A 6 4.04 18.03 -5.06
C PRO A 6 2.53 17.89 -5.23
N ARG A 7 1.86 19.03 -5.44
CA ARG A 7 0.39 19.09 -5.62
C ARG A 7 0.03 19.79 -6.92
N ASP A 8 -1.10 19.41 -7.49
CA ASP A 8 -1.70 20.09 -8.63
C ASP A 8 -2.47 21.35 -8.22
N SER A 9 -3.06 22.06 -9.19
CA SER A 9 -3.85 23.28 -8.95
C SER A 9 -5.07 23.05 -8.06
N ASP A 10 -5.56 21.81 -7.97
CA ASP A 10 -6.73 21.43 -7.17
C ASP A 10 -6.30 20.98 -5.76
N GLY A 11 -5.00 21.05 -5.46
CA GLY A 11 -4.42 20.61 -4.20
C GLY A 11 -4.26 19.09 -4.07
N SER A 12 -4.51 18.31 -5.13
CA SER A 12 -4.30 16.86 -5.13
C SER A 12 -2.82 16.53 -5.27
N VAL A 13 -2.33 15.49 -4.61
CA VAL A 13 -0.94 15.06 -4.78
C VAL A 13 -0.72 14.55 -6.21
N LEU A 14 0.38 14.99 -6.81
CA LEU A 14 0.80 14.51 -8.13
C LEU A 14 1.56 13.19 -7.97
N PRO A 15 1.41 12.21 -8.88
CA PRO A 15 2.24 11.01 -8.89
C PRO A 15 3.73 11.36 -8.96
N HIS A 16 4.51 10.83 -8.02
CA HIS A 16 5.94 11.09 -7.93
C HIS A 16 6.64 9.96 -7.15
N ASP A 17 7.94 9.80 -7.39
CA ASP A 17 8.81 9.10 -6.46
C ASP A 17 9.32 10.10 -5.43
N HIS A 18 9.02 9.86 -4.16
CA HIS A 18 9.52 10.72 -3.09
C HIS A 18 10.97 10.35 -2.76
N GLU A 19 11.87 11.32 -2.76
CA GLU A 19 13.32 11.11 -2.69
C GLU A 19 13.74 10.44 -1.38
N GLU A 20 13.09 10.80 -0.27
CA GLU A 20 13.38 10.28 1.06
C GLU A 20 12.87 8.83 1.26
N ILE A 21 12.04 8.31 0.35
CA ILE A 21 11.60 6.92 0.35
C ILE A 21 12.63 6.10 -0.44
N LYS A 22 13.39 5.28 0.27
CA LYS A 22 14.51 4.52 -0.28
C LYS A 22 14.08 3.17 -0.82
N ASN A 23 14.92 2.55 -1.65
CA ASN A 23 14.64 1.25 -2.26
C ASN A 23 14.59 0.10 -1.23
N GLU A 24 15.28 0.28 -0.11
CA GLU A 24 15.33 -0.65 1.01
C GLU A 24 14.11 -0.49 1.95
N ASP A 25 13.36 0.60 1.81
CA ASP A 25 12.15 0.83 2.59
C ASP A 25 11.05 -0.16 2.20
N GLU A 26 10.08 -0.28 3.10
CA GLU A 26 8.94 -1.17 2.96
C GLU A 26 7.65 -0.36 3.09
N VAL A 27 6.66 -0.73 2.29
CA VAL A 27 5.31 -0.17 2.39
C VAL A 27 4.33 -1.26 2.83
N ILE A 28 3.34 -0.85 3.61
CA ILE A 28 2.33 -1.75 4.16
C ILE A 28 1.02 -1.52 3.41
N ARG A 29 0.49 -2.57 2.78
CA ARG A 29 -0.82 -2.56 2.15
C ARG A 29 -1.84 -3.20 3.09
N ARG A 30 -2.70 -2.38 3.69
CA ARG A 30 -3.79 -2.87 4.56
C ARG A 30 -4.82 -3.67 3.75
N VAL A 31 -5.34 -4.75 4.33
CA VAL A 31 -6.32 -5.63 3.68
C VAL A 31 -7.70 -5.45 4.32
N SER A 32 -8.67 -5.04 3.50
CA SER A 32 -10.08 -4.97 3.91
C SER A 32 -10.79 -6.33 3.73
N LYS A 33 -11.85 -6.56 4.51
CA LYS A 33 -12.66 -7.79 4.44
C LYS A 33 -13.17 -8.10 3.03
N GLN A 34 -13.56 -7.09 2.27
CA GLN A 34 -14.05 -7.23 0.89
C GLN A 34 -12.99 -7.74 -0.11
N TRP A 35 -11.71 -7.75 0.26
CA TRP A 35 -10.64 -8.29 -0.59
C TRP A 35 -10.26 -9.73 -0.24
N VAL A 36 -10.90 -10.33 0.77
CA VAL A 36 -10.77 -11.76 1.05
C VAL A 36 -11.87 -12.50 0.28
N VAL A 37 -11.48 -13.35 -0.66
CA VAL A 37 -12.40 -14.05 -1.57
C VAL A 37 -12.13 -15.55 -1.56
N ARG A 38 -13.12 -16.36 -1.95
CA ARG A 38 -12.92 -17.80 -2.18
C ARG A 38 -12.38 -18.05 -3.59
N ASP A 39 -11.47 -19.01 -3.72
CA ASP A 39 -11.09 -19.57 -5.01
C ASP A 39 -12.08 -20.67 -5.47
N ALA A 40 -11.76 -21.33 -6.59
CA ALA A 40 -12.61 -22.38 -7.16
C ALA A 40 -12.67 -23.63 -6.28
N ASP A 41 -11.64 -23.87 -5.47
CA ASP A 41 -11.52 -25.01 -4.55
C ASP A 41 -12.10 -24.69 -3.15
N GLY A 42 -12.57 -23.46 -2.95
CA GLY A 42 -13.21 -23.00 -1.72
C GLY A 42 -12.27 -22.41 -0.69
N HIS A 43 -10.96 -22.33 -0.96
CA HIS A 43 -9.96 -21.73 -0.06
C HIS A 43 -10.06 -20.20 -0.08
N LEU A 44 -9.78 -19.56 1.07
CA LEU A 44 -9.76 -18.11 1.16
C LEU A 44 -8.41 -17.57 0.67
N ARG A 45 -8.47 -16.52 -0.14
CA ARG A 45 -7.28 -15.85 -0.67
C ARG A 45 -7.47 -14.35 -0.83
N ILE A 46 -6.36 -13.63 -1.01
CA ILE A 46 -6.36 -12.21 -1.35
C ILE A 46 -6.74 -11.99 -2.82
N SER A 47 -7.79 -11.19 -3.00
CA SER A 47 -8.24 -10.68 -4.29
C SER A 47 -7.18 -9.82 -4.97
N SER A 48 -7.15 -9.85 -6.31
CA SER A 48 -6.30 -8.95 -7.10
C SER A 48 -6.65 -7.47 -6.89
N MET A 49 -7.85 -7.17 -6.39
CA MET A 49 -8.26 -5.81 -6.01
C MET A 49 -7.37 -5.19 -4.93
N ALA A 50 -6.74 -6.01 -4.07
CA ALA A 50 -5.79 -5.51 -3.08
C ALA A 50 -4.54 -4.87 -3.72
N TYR A 51 -4.24 -5.20 -4.98
CA TYR A 51 -3.05 -4.77 -5.72
C TYR A 51 -3.35 -3.77 -6.83
N LYS A 52 -4.56 -3.21 -6.85
CA LYS A 52 -4.96 -2.21 -7.85
C LYS A 52 -4.91 -0.81 -7.26
N ALA A 53 -4.64 0.16 -8.14
CA ALA A 53 -4.89 1.55 -7.87
C ALA A 53 -6.38 1.82 -7.63
N SER A 54 -6.65 2.84 -6.82
CA SER A 54 -7.97 3.43 -6.69
C SER A 54 -8.39 4.08 -8.02
N SER A 55 -9.71 4.17 -8.24
CA SER A 55 -10.26 4.92 -9.38
C SER A 55 -10.28 6.40 -9.04
N GLY A 56 -9.63 7.25 -9.84
CA GLY A 56 -9.65 8.70 -9.65
C GLY A 56 -8.54 9.40 -10.40
N LYS A 57 -8.62 10.75 -10.48
CA LYS A 57 -7.50 11.58 -10.95
C LYS A 57 -6.32 11.33 -10.03
N ASN A 58 -5.17 10.96 -10.60
CA ASN A 58 -3.96 10.57 -9.86
C ASN A 58 -4.16 9.40 -8.88
N GLY A 59 -5.19 8.56 -9.08
CA GLY A 59 -5.43 7.42 -8.20
C GLY A 59 -4.29 6.40 -8.26
N GLY A 60 -3.84 5.96 -7.09
CA GLY A 60 -2.83 4.93 -6.91
C GLY A 60 -3.27 3.90 -5.87
N MET A 61 -2.35 2.98 -5.56
CA MET A 61 -2.56 1.96 -4.54
C MET A 61 -2.11 2.50 -3.19
N SER A 62 -3.10 2.81 -2.35
CA SER A 62 -2.91 3.29 -0.97
C SER A 62 -2.05 2.33 -0.12
N VAL A 63 -1.07 2.87 0.57
CA VAL A 63 -0.16 2.13 1.46
C VAL A 63 0.16 2.98 2.70
N ASP A 64 0.74 2.36 3.71
CA ASP A 64 1.41 3.06 4.79
C ASP A 64 2.93 2.96 4.63
N LEU A 65 3.62 4.06 4.90
CA LEU A 65 5.08 4.14 4.90
C LEU A 65 5.61 3.63 6.24
N LYS A 66 6.05 2.37 6.29
CA LYS A 66 6.47 1.68 7.52
C LYS A 66 7.54 2.46 8.28
N GLN A 67 8.53 2.98 7.57
CA GLN A 67 9.64 3.75 8.11
C GLN A 67 9.19 5.05 8.81
N LEU A 68 8.10 5.67 8.36
CA LEU A 68 7.55 6.86 9.03
C LEU A 68 6.83 6.49 10.31
N ILE A 69 6.10 5.36 10.32
CA ILE A 69 5.46 4.84 11.54
C ILE A 69 6.52 4.54 12.60
N GLU A 70 7.58 3.82 12.21
CA GLU A 70 8.69 3.44 13.10
C GLU A 70 9.44 4.66 13.64
N LYS A 71 9.69 5.65 12.78
CA LYS A 71 10.39 6.89 13.17
C LYS A 71 9.64 7.70 14.23
N ASP A 72 8.32 7.64 14.22
CA ASP A 72 7.47 8.27 15.23
C ASP A 72 7.33 7.42 16.52
N GLY A 73 8.11 6.34 16.65
CA GLY A 73 8.12 5.47 17.82
C GLY A 73 6.87 4.60 17.95
N LYS A 74 6.09 4.44 16.88
CA LYS A 74 4.90 3.58 16.86
C LYS A 74 5.25 2.19 16.37
N GLU A 75 4.56 1.19 16.91
CA GLU A 75 4.67 -0.19 16.45
C GLU A 75 3.81 -0.38 15.19
N PRO A 76 4.40 -0.72 14.02
CA PRO A 76 3.65 -0.68 12.78
C PRO A 76 2.53 -1.72 12.68
N LYS A 77 2.66 -2.93 13.26
CA LYS A 77 1.61 -3.94 13.17
C LYS A 77 0.34 -3.47 13.87
N GLY A 78 0.44 -2.96 15.09
CA GLY A 78 -0.67 -2.41 15.86
C GLY A 78 -1.31 -1.20 15.18
N TYR A 79 -0.50 -0.36 14.54
CA TYR A 79 -1.00 0.81 13.79
C TYR A 79 -1.87 0.41 12.59
N VAL A 80 -1.46 -0.61 11.83
CA VAL A 80 -2.16 -1.00 10.59
C VAL A 80 -3.32 -1.98 10.81
N THR A 81 -3.49 -2.52 12.01
CA THR A 81 -4.61 -3.44 12.35
C THR A 81 -5.84 -2.76 12.95
N THR A 82 -5.73 -1.51 13.40
CA THR A 82 -6.84 -0.80 14.05
C THR A 82 -7.56 0.16 13.09
N PRO A 83 -8.91 0.31 13.18
CA PRO A 83 -9.92 -0.62 13.72
C PRO A 83 -10.61 -1.50 12.65
N ARG A 84 -10.35 -1.30 11.33
CA ARG A 84 -11.15 -1.91 10.23
C ARG A 84 -10.45 -2.98 9.38
N TRP A 85 -9.18 -3.26 9.64
CA TRP A 85 -8.34 -4.05 8.74
C TRP A 85 -8.14 -5.46 9.28
N MET A 86 -8.32 -6.47 8.43
CA MET A 86 -8.21 -7.87 8.85
C MET A 86 -6.75 -8.34 8.93
N GLY A 87 -5.89 -7.73 8.12
CA GLY A 87 -4.48 -8.03 8.02
C GLY A 87 -3.79 -7.03 7.10
N SER A 88 -2.53 -7.29 6.78
CA SER A 88 -1.75 -6.41 5.93
C SER A 88 -0.62 -7.16 5.23
N LEU A 89 -0.26 -6.66 4.05
CA LEU A 89 0.84 -7.16 3.22
C LEU A 89 2.02 -6.19 3.30
N LEU A 90 3.22 -6.72 3.18
CA LEU A 90 4.46 -5.96 3.05
C LEU A 90 4.99 -6.05 1.62
N LEU A 91 5.43 -4.93 1.08
CA LEU A 91 6.08 -4.82 -0.23
C LEU A 91 7.33 -3.97 -0.10
N LYS A 92 8.42 -4.37 -0.77
CA LYS A 92 9.63 -3.55 -0.84
C LYS A 92 9.47 -2.43 -1.88
N VAL A 93 10.00 -1.25 -1.59
CA VAL A 93 9.97 -0.12 -2.54
C VAL A 93 10.76 -0.44 -3.81
N SER A 94 11.91 -1.10 -3.69
CA SER A 94 12.69 -1.59 -4.84
C SER A 94 11.88 -2.47 -5.79
N ASP A 95 11.01 -3.34 -5.26
CA ASP A 95 10.15 -4.19 -6.07
C ASP A 95 9.08 -3.39 -6.83
N LEU A 96 8.54 -2.32 -6.23
CA LEU A 96 7.56 -1.44 -6.84
C LEU A 96 8.20 -0.62 -7.97
N ARG A 97 9.34 0.01 -7.69
CA ARG A 97 10.11 0.79 -8.67
C ARG A 97 10.66 -0.06 -9.80
N GLY A 98 11.07 -1.30 -9.52
CA GLY A 98 11.44 -2.28 -10.53
C GLY A 98 10.29 -2.67 -11.49
N LEU A 99 9.04 -2.39 -11.10
CA LEU A 99 7.85 -2.49 -11.95
C LEU A 99 7.45 -1.13 -12.54
N GLU A 100 8.32 -0.13 -12.52
CA GLU A 100 8.07 1.23 -12.99
C GLU A 100 6.87 1.89 -12.30
N LEU A 101 6.62 1.51 -11.04
CA LEU A 101 5.66 2.18 -10.20
C LEU A 101 6.39 3.21 -9.34
N GLN A 102 5.75 4.35 -9.14
CA GLN A 102 6.26 5.42 -8.31
C GLN A 102 5.73 5.24 -6.90
N VAL A 103 6.56 5.52 -5.89
CA VAL A 103 6.16 5.44 -4.48
C VAL A 103 6.37 6.81 -3.84
N GLY A 104 5.31 7.38 -3.29
CA GLY A 104 5.43 8.67 -2.63
C GLY A 104 4.51 8.88 -1.46
N TYR A 105 4.77 10.01 -0.79
CA TYR A 105 4.07 10.44 0.40
C TYR A 105 2.78 11.16 0.01
N ASP A 106 1.66 10.79 0.63
CA ASP A 106 0.36 11.42 0.41
C ASP A 106 -0.44 11.39 1.72
N PRO A 107 -0.11 12.22 2.72
CA PRO A 107 -0.75 12.11 4.03
C PRO A 107 -2.25 12.37 3.93
N ILE A 108 -3.05 11.46 4.48
CA ILE A 108 -4.50 11.66 4.58
C ILE A 108 -4.77 12.60 5.75
N THR A 109 -5.26 13.78 5.42
CA THR A 109 -5.81 14.75 6.37
C THR A 109 -7.33 14.68 6.35
N GLY A 110 -8.00 14.74 7.49
CA GLY A 110 -9.45 14.76 7.54
C GLY A 110 -10.02 14.02 8.74
N THR A 111 -11.20 13.42 8.55
CA THR A 111 -11.97 12.75 9.61
C THR A 111 -11.33 11.45 10.10
N GLU A 112 -10.68 10.70 9.20
CA GLU A 112 -9.85 9.54 9.52
C GLU A 112 -8.40 9.82 9.10
N PRO A 113 -7.65 10.62 9.88
CA PRO A 113 -6.32 11.05 9.48
C PRO A 113 -5.34 9.87 9.48
N ASN A 114 -4.50 9.81 8.44
CA ASN A 114 -3.36 8.91 8.37
C ASN A 114 -2.13 9.70 7.91
N PRO A 115 -1.31 10.20 8.86
CA PRO A 115 -0.11 10.97 8.54
C PRO A 115 1.02 10.11 7.95
N TYR A 116 0.87 8.79 7.92
CA TYR A 116 1.85 7.87 7.34
C TYR A 116 1.38 7.29 6.01
N HIS A 117 0.26 7.79 5.49
CA HIS A 117 -0.25 7.37 4.20
C HIS A 117 0.74 7.74 3.09
N GLY A 118 0.99 6.77 2.24
CA GLY A 118 1.63 6.95 0.96
C GLY A 118 0.80 6.29 -0.12
N GLU A 119 1.24 6.46 -1.34
CA GLU A 119 0.54 5.90 -2.49
C GLU A 119 1.54 5.39 -3.52
N VAL A 120 1.14 4.32 -4.20
CA VAL A 120 1.91 3.72 -5.29
C VAL A 120 1.19 4.01 -6.59
N TRP A 121 1.81 4.79 -7.48
CA TRP A 121 1.22 5.22 -8.74
C TRP A 121 1.84 4.51 -9.95
N GLY A 122 1.11 4.54 -11.06
CA GLY A 122 1.54 4.00 -12.34
C GLY A 122 0.52 3.04 -12.94
N GLN A 123 0.93 2.32 -13.99
CA GLN A 123 0.05 1.42 -14.72
C GLN A 123 0.04 0.02 -14.09
N PHE A 124 -1.06 -0.36 -13.43
CA PHE A 124 -1.26 -1.68 -12.84
C PHE A 124 -1.79 -2.70 -13.86
N SER A 125 -0.94 -3.14 -14.80
CA SER A 125 -1.29 -4.19 -15.75
C SER A 125 -1.50 -5.55 -15.06
N PRO A 126 -2.24 -6.50 -15.66
CA PRO A 126 -2.42 -7.84 -15.10
C PRO A 126 -1.09 -8.57 -14.80
N ILE A 127 -0.06 -8.34 -15.62
CA ILE A 127 1.27 -8.91 -15.43
C ILE A 127 1.94 -8.31 -14.19
N LYS A 128 1.92 -6.98 -14.05
CA LYS A 128 2.49 -6.29 -12.87
C LYS A 128 1.75 -6.72 -11.59
N ILE A 129 0.43 -6.85 -11.62
CA ILE A 129 -0.35 -7.37 -10.48
C ILE A 129 0.06 -8.79 -10.10
N ARG A 130 0.28 -9.67 -11.07
CA ARG A 130 0.77 -11.04 -10.81
C ARG A 130 2.17 -11.02 -10.18
N GLN A 131 3.06 -10.15 -10.66
CA GLN A 131 4.39 -9.98 -10.10
C GLN A 131 4.35 -9.43 -8.66
N LEU A 132 3.50 -8.43 -8.39
CA LEU A 132 3.28 -7.90 -7.04
C LEU A 132 2.78 -8.97 -6.07
N LYS A 133 1.80 -9.78 -6.49
CA LYS A 133 1.31 -10.93 -5.69
C LYS A 133 2.42 -11.90 -5.30
N GLY A 134 3.34 -12.20 -6.23
CA GLY A 134 4.47 -13.09 -5.96
C GLY A 134 5.58 -12.47 -5.08
N LYS A 135 5.55 -11.15 -4.87
CA LYS A 135 6.52 -10.42 -4.05
C LYS A 135 5.98 -10.01 -2.68
N ALA A 136 4.67 -9.89 -2.55
CA ALA A 136 4.02 -9.55 -1.30
C ALA A 136 4.16 -10.67 -0.26
N ILE A 137 4.47 -10.29 0.96
CA ILE A 137 4.49 -11.19 2.12
C ILE A 137 3.51 -10.72 3.19
N TRP A 138 3.09 -11.61 4.08
CA TRP A 138 2.25 -11.22 5.21
C TRP A 138 3.05 -10.33 6.15
N PHE A 139 2.52 -9.14 6.44
CA PHE A 139 2.98 -8.33 7.56
C PHE A 139 2.18 -8.66 8.81
N VAL A 140 0.85 -8.65 8.66
CA VAL A 140 -0.10 -9.19 9.64
C VAL A 140 -0.98 -10.23 8.92
N PRO A 141 -0.82 -11.53 9.21
CA PRO A 141 -1.55 -12.58 8.53
C PRO A 141 -3.02 -12.62 8.92
N ILE A 142 -3.86 -13.04 7.97
CA ILE A 142 -5.25 -13.40 8.24
C ILE A 142 -5.32 -14.93 8.32
N GLN A 143 -5.94 -15.45 9.38
CA GLN A 143 -6.09 -16.89 9.58
C GLN A 143 -6.79 -17.54 8.36
N ASP A 144 -6.23 -18.65 7.88
CA ASP A 144 -6.73 -19.46 6.77
C ASP A 144 -6.84 -18.74 5.41
N VAL A 145 -6.12 -17.62 5.21
CA VAL A 145 -6.10 -16.87 3.94
C VAL A 145 -4.73 -16.95 3.27
N SER A 146 -4.69 -17.32 1.99
CA SER A 146 -3.48 -17.25 1.15
C SER A 146 -3.31 -15.88 0.48
N ILE A 147 -2.06 -15.49 0.19
CA ILE A 147 -1.75 -14.29 -0.62
C ILE A 147 -1.90 -14.58 -2.13
N VAL A 148 -1.61 -15.83 -2.50
CA VAL A 148 -1.65 -16.37 -3.87
C VAL A 148 -2.99 -17.01 -4.18
#